data_AF-A0A482XQC9-F1
#
_entry.id   AF-A0A482XQC9-F1
#
_cell.length_a   1.000
_cell.length_b   1.000
_cell.length_c   1.000
_cell.angle_alpha   90.00
_cell.angle_beta   90.00
_cell.angle_gamma   90.00
#
_symmetry.space_group_name_H-M   'P 1'
#
loop_
_entity.id
_entity.type
_entity.pdbx_description
1 polymer ?
#
loop_
_entity_poly.entity_id
_entity_poly.type
_entity_poly.pdbx_seq_one_letter_code
_entity_poly.pdbx_strand_id
1 'polypeptide(L)'
;NLTQKDLDDLELATNLSLDFIFVPSVRSESLLEEIRTFNERRHSNLLIVAKLQNKLVNENTESIVKQADAVVLVRDALGVETSGVRIVSTMDNICSMCKK
;
A
#
# COMPACT_ATOMS: atom_id res chain seq x y z
N ASN A 1 -9.32 7.93 1.16
CA ASN A 1 -9.58 9.26 0.58
C ASN A 1 -8.27 9.95 0.27
N LEU A 2 -8.06 10.20 -1.01
CA LEU A 2 -6.94 10.98 -1.56
C LEU A 2 -7.14 12.48 -1.30
N THR A 3 -6.04 13.17 -0.98
CA THR A 3 -6.00 14.63 -0.92
C THR A 3 -5.74 15.23 -2.31
N GLN A 4 -5.90 16.54 -2.47
CA GLN A 4 -5.53 17.21 -3.73
C GLN A 4 -4.05 16.99 -4.07
N LYS A 5 -3.16 17.07 -3.07
CA LYS A 5 -1.74 16.80 -3.27
C LYS A 5 -1.50 15.38 -3.78
N ASP A 6 -2.21 14.39 -3.26
CA ASP A 6 -2.07 13.00 -3.72
C ASP A 6 -2.48 12.87 -5.19
N LEU A 7 -3.55 13.57 -5.61
CA LEU A 7 -3.98 13.60 -7.02
C LEU A 7 -2.94 14.28 -7.91
N ASP A 8 -2.34 15.39 -7.46
CA ASP A 8 -1.29 16.09 -8.21
C ASP A 8 -0.02 15.24 -8.34
N ASP A 9 0.34 14.48 -7.30
CA ASP A 9 1.47 13.55 -7.32
C ASP A 9 1.20 12.35 -8.26
N LEU A 10 -0.03 11.81 -8.28
CA LEU A 10 -0.46 10.75 -9.20
C LEU A 10 -0.46 11.20 -10.66
N GLU A 11 -0.89 12.44 -10.89
CA GLU A 11 -0.82 13.10 -12.20
C GLU A 11 0.62 13.18 -12.68
N LEU A 12 1.52 13.69 -11.83
CA LEU A 12 2.94 13.79 -12.13
C LEU A 12 3.55 12.41 -12.41
N ALA A 13 3.28 11.42 -11.57
CA ALA A 13 3.78 10.06 -11.74
C ALA A 13 3.35 9.44 -13.07
N THR A 14 2.09 9.66 -13.46
CA THR A 14 1.55 9.19 -14.75
C THR A 14 2.21 9.91 -15.92
N ASN A 15 2.35 11.24 -15.86
CA ASN A 15 2.98 12.03 -16.92
C ASN A 15 4.47 11.68 -17.11
N LEU A 16 5.16 11.35 -16.02
CA LEU A 16 6.54 10.86 -16.04
C LEU A 16 6.66 9.39 -16.44
N SER A 17 5.54 8.69 -16.66
CA SER A 17 5.51 7.25 -16.97
C SER A 17 6.29 6.41 -15.96
N LEU A 18 6.13 6.70 -14.67
CA LEU A 18 6.77 5.91 -13.62
C LEU A 18 6.20 4.49 -13.58
N ASP A 19 7.03 3.54 -13.17
CA ASP A 19 6.62 2.13 -13.09
C ASP A 19 5.74 1.87 -11.87
N PHE A 20 6.04 2.51 -10.73
CA PHE A 20 5.32 2.29 -9.48
C PHE A 20 5.38 3.49 -8.53
N ILE A 21 4.45 3.50 -7.58
CA ILE A 21 4.40 4.44 -6.45
C ILE A 21 4.33 3.70 -5.13
N PHE A 22 4.90 4.32 -4.09
CA PHE A 22 4.68 3.89 -2.71
C PHE A 22 3.55 4.70 -2.08
N VAL A 23 2.46 4.03 -1.69
CA VAL A 23 1.34 4.68 -0.99
C VAL A 23 1.58 4.54 0.51
N PRO A 24 1.84 5.65 1.24
CA PRO A 24 2.11 5.61 2.68
C PRO A 24 0.82 5.39 3.50
N SER A 25 0.95 4.84 4.70
CA SER A 25 -0.14 4.72 5.68
C SER A 25 -1.43 4.07 5.16
N VAL A 26 -1.33 3.04 4.33
CA VAL A 26 -2.53 2.35 3.81
C VAL A 26 -3.24 1.65 4.97
N ARG A 27 -4.54 1.93 5.12
CA ARG A 27 -5.39 1.38 6.18
C ARG A 27 -6.59 0.60 5.66
N SER A 28 -6.96 0.78 4.41
CA SER A 28 -8.09 0.11 3.77
C SER A 28 -7.83 -0.09 2.28
N GLU A 29 -8.48 -1.08 1.70
CA GLU A 29 -8.44 -1.35 0.25
C GLU A 29 -9.07 -0.22 -0.57
N SER A 30 -10.05 0.50 0.00
CA SER A 30 -10.76 1.59 -0.66
C SER A 30 -9.83 2.70 -1.18
N LEU A 31 -8.75 3.01 -0.45
CA LEU A 31 -7.75 3.98 -0.91
C LEU A 31 -7.03 3.48 -2.17
N LEU A 32 -6.74 2.18 -2.24
CA LEU A 32 -6.09 1.58 -3.42
C LEU A 32 -7.06 1.53 -4.61
N GLU A 33 -8.35 1.30 -4.36
CA GLU A 33 -9.40 1.36 -5.38
C GLU A 33 -9.57 2.78 -5.95
N GLU A 34 -9.50 3.81 -5.10
CA GLU A 34 -9.48 5.21 -5.56
C GLU A 34 -8.30 5.46 -6.52
N ILE A 35 -7.11 4.96 -6.20
CA ILE A 35 -5.91 5.11 -7.04
C ILE A 35 -6.02 4.28 -8.33
N ARG A 36 -6.55 3.06 -8.26
CA ARG A 36 -6.83 2.23 -9.44
C ARG A 36 -7.78 2.92 -10.40
N THR A 37 -8.88 3.47 -9.87
CA THR A 37 -9.86 4.22 -10.65
C THR A 37 -9.23 5.45 -11.30
N PHE A 38 -8.31 6.14 -10.61
CA PHE A 38 -7.53 7.23 -11.20
C PHE A 38 -6.67 6.73 -12.37
N ASN A 39 -5.89 5.66 -12.16
CA ASN A 39 -5.01 5.10 -13.18
C ASN A 39 -5.78 4.64 -14.44
N GLU A 40 -6.93 3.97 -14.26
CA GLU A 40 -7.81 3.55 -15.35
C GLU A 40 -8.27 4.72 -16.21
N ARG A 41 -8.72 5.81 -15.58
CA ARG A 41 -9.16 7.03 -16.29
C ARG A 41 -8.03 7.69 -17.09
N ARG A 42 -6.78 7.45 -16.70
CA ARG A 42 -5.59 8.00 -17.37
C ARG A 42 -4.88 7.00 -18.27
N HIS A 43 -5.44 5.80 -18.44
CA HIS A 43 -4.82 4.70 -19.17
C HIS A 43 -3.38 4.41 -18.69
N SER A 44 -3.15 4.55 -17.38
CA SER A 44 -1.85 4.38 -16.73
C SER A 44 -1.70 2.96 -16.19
N ASN A 45 -0.53 2.35 -16.41
CA ASN A 45 -0.17 1.05 -15.84
C ASN A 45 0.58 1.18 -14.50
N LEU A 46 0.53 2.36 -13.87
CA LEU A 46 1.28 2.65 -12.64
C LEU A 46 0.95 1.65 -11.53
N LEU A 47 1.98 0.94 -11.05
CA LEU A 47 1.83 -0.07 -10.02
C LEU A 47 1.75 0.57 -8.62
N ILE A 48 0.96 -0.04 -7.74
CA ILE A 48 0.65 0.46 -6.42
C ILE A 48 1.36 -0.40 -5.36
N VAL A 49 2.35 0.18 -4.68
CA VAL A 49 3.04 -0.46 -3.56
C VAL A 49 2.48 0.08 -2.24
N ALA A 50 1.70 -0.72 -1.53
CA ALA A 50 1.07 -0.31 -0.27
C ALA A 50 2.05 -0.42 0.91
N LYS A 51 2.25 0.68 1.65
CA LYS A 51 3.07 0.68 2.88
C LYS A 51 2.20 0.43 4.11
N LEU A 52 2.45 -0.70 4.75
CA LEU A 52 1.81 -1.19 5.97
C LEU A 52 2.64 -0.78 7.19
N GLN A 53 2.13 0.13 8.02
CA GLN A 53 2.97 0.85 9.01
C GLN A 53 2.32 1.18 10.36
N ASN A 54 1.19 0.58 10.74
CA ASN A 54 0.53 0.85 12.02
C ASN A 54 -0.20 -0.39 12.60
N LYS A 55 -0.81 -0.27 13.79
CA LYS A 55 -1.51 -1.39 14.47
C LYS A 55 -2.61 -2.07 13.64
N LEU A 56 -3.22 -1.35 12.70
CA LEU A 56 -4.31 -1.88 11.85
C LEU A 56 -3.80 -2.82 10.76
N VAL A 57 -2.48 -3.02 10.65
CA VAL A 57 -1.89 -3.93 9.66
C VAL A 57 -2.59 -5.28 9.72
N ASN A 58 -2.77 -5.91 10.89
CA ASN A 58 -3.39 -7.24 10.94
C ASN A 58 -4.86 -7.29 10.49
N GLU A 59 -5.64 -6.23 10.74
CA GLU A 59 -7.09 -6.24 10.50
C GLU A 59 -7.44 -6.20 9.01
N ASN A 60 -6.69 -5.39 8.24
CA ASN A 60 -6.99 -5.12 6.83
C ASN A 60 -5.89 -5.60 5.86
N THR A 61 -4.88 -6.35 6.35
CA THR A 61 -3.78 -6.81 5.49
C THR A 61 -4.29 -7.61 4.30
N GLU A 62 -5.22 -8.56 4.51
CA GLU A 62 -5.60 -9.45 3.42
C GLU A 62 -6.27 -8.71 2.25
N SER A 63 -7.19 -7.78 2.53
CA SER A 63 -7.84 -6.94 1.53
C SER A 63 -6.83 -6.02 0.83
N ILE A 64 -5.94 -5.39 1.60
CA ILE A 64 -4.88 -4.53 1.05
C ILE A 64 -3.93 -5.31 0.14
N VAL A 65 -3.48 -6.50 0.55
CA VAL A 65 -2.59 -7.37 -0.24
C VAL A 65 -3.25 -7.81 -1.54
N LYS A 66 -4.57 -8.07 -1.53
CA LYS A 66 -5.31 -8.46 -2.75
C LYS A 66 -5.42 -7.32 -3.78
N GLN A 67 -5.48 -6.07 -3.34
CA GLN A 67 -5.64 -4.92 -4.23
C GLN A 67 -4.32 -4.24 -4.63
N ALA A 68 -3.28 -4.34 -3.81
CA ALA A 68 -1.97 -3.78 -4.11
C ALA A 68 -1.17 -4.66 -5.08
N ASP A 69 -0.33 -4.04 -5.92
CA ASP A 69 0.63 -4.79 -6.76
C ASP A 69 1.80 -5.33 -5.93
N ALA A 70 2.15 -4.62 -4.86
CA ALA A 70 3.11 -5.07 -3.87
C ALA A 70 2.82 -4.45 -2.50
N VAL A 71 3.39 -5.03 -1.45
CA VAL A 71 3.27 -4.51 -0.09
C VAL A 71 4.65 -4.37 0.56
N VAL A 72 4.81 -3.31 1.36
CA VAL A 72 6.00 -3.07 2.17
C VAL A 72 5.60 -2.98 3.62
N LEU A 73 6.18 -3.83 4.46
CA LEU A 73 6.04 -3.75 5.91
C LEU A 73 7.07 -2.76 6.49
N VAL A 74 6.58 -1.66 7.03
CA VAL A 74 7.39 -0.59 7.63
C VAL A 74 7.63 -0.93 9.11
N ARG A 75 8.74 -1.64 9.35
CA ARG A 75 9.04 -2.28 10.64
C ARG A 75 9.39 -1.30 11.75
N ASP A 76 10.02 -0.18 11.42
CA ASP A 76 10.37 0.88 12.37
C ASP A 76 9.12 1.50 12.99
N ALA A 77 8.10 1.80 12.16
CA ALA A 77 6.81 2.28 12.66
C ALA A 77 6.09 1.24 13.53
N LEU A 78 6.09 -0.04 13.12
CA LEU A 78 5.51 -1.11 13.91
C LEU A 78 6.27 -1.38 15.21
N GLY A 79 7.59 -1.20 15.24
CA GLY A 79 8.41 -1.37 16.44
C GLY A 79 8.12 -0.36 17.55
N VAL A 80 7.56 0.80 17.21
CA VAL A 80 7.04 1.76 18.21
C VAL A 80 5.76 1.24 18.86
N GLU A 81 4.97 0.44 18.14
CA GLU A 81 3.61 0.07 18.51
C GLU A 81 3.46 -1.38 19.01
N THR A 82 4.43 -2.25 18.72
CA THR A 82 4.38 -3.69 19.01
C THR A 82 5.76 -4.28 19.35
N SER A 83 5.82 -5.56 19.71
CA SER A 83 7.07 -6.25 20.02
C SER A 83 7.76 -6.77 18.75
N GLY A 84 9.09 -6.89 18.78
CA GLY A 84 9.85 -7.46 17.66
C GLY A 84 9.37 -8.85 17.22
N VAL A 85 8.99 -9.70 18.18
CA VAL A 85 8.40 -11.03 17.89
C VAL A 85 7.11 -10.91 17.08
N ARG A 86 6.24 -9.95 17.41
CA ARG A 86 5.02 -9.71 16.65
C ARG A 86 5.31 -9.20 15.24
N ILE A 87 6.33 -8.36 15.06
CA ILE A 87 6.73 -7.89 13.72
C ILE A 87 7.15 -9.07 12.82
N VAL A 88 7.92 -10.01 13.35
CA VAL A 88 8.34 -11.21 12.60
C VAL A 88 7.12 -12.04 12.19
N SER A 89 6.21 -12.31 13.14
CA SER A 89 4.97 -13.06 12.85
C SER A 89 4.09 -12.35 11.81
N THR A 90 3.95 -11.03 11.87
CA THR A 90 3.21 -10.24 10.88
C THR A 90 3.88 -10.31 9.49
N MET A 91 5.21 -10.28 9.43
CA MET A 91 5.97 -10.42 8.19
C MET A 91 5.72 -11.79 7.53
N ASP A 92 5.80 -12.87 8.29
CA ASP A 92 5.56 -14.23 7.78
C ASP A 92 4.14 -14.37 7.22
N ASN A 93 3.14 -13.81 7.92
CA ASN A 93 1.76 -13.80 7.47
C ASN A 93 1.59 -13.05 6.14
N ILE A 94 2.14 -11.84 6.04
CA ILE A 94 2.08 -11.04 4.80
C ILE A 94 2.77 -11.77 3.65
N CYS A 95 3.98 -12.29 3.88
CA CYS A 95 4.71 -13.05 2.87
C CYS A 95 3.93 -14.29 2.40
N SER A 96 3.20 -14.96 3.30
CA SER A 96 2.33 -16.08 2.92
C SER A 96 1.17 -15.64 2.03
N MET A 97 0.62 -14.45 2.24
CA MET A 97 -0.48 -13.92 1.42
C MET A 97 -0.02 -13.49 0.01
N CYS A 98 1.22 -13.01 -0.13
CA CYS A 98 1.78 -12.57 -1.41
C CYS A 98 2.24 -13.70 -2.34
N LYS A 99 2.43 -14.93 -1.84
CA LYS A 99 2.94 -16.08 -2.62
C LYS A 99 1.89 -16.78 -3.50
N LYS A 100 0.75 -16.15 -3.77
CA LYS A 100 -0.34 -16.73 -4.55
C LYS A 100 -0.03 -16.75 -6.04
#